data_AF-A0A2M8Q7L8-F1
#
_entry.id   AF-A0A2M8Q7L8-F1
#
_cell.length_a   1.000
_cell.length_b   1.000
_cell.length_c   1.000
_cell.angle_alpha   90.00
_cell.angle_beta   90.00
_cell.angle_gamma   90.00
#
_symmetry.space_group_name_H-M   'P 1'
#
loop_
_entity.id
_entity.type
_entity.pdbx_description
1 polymer ?
#
loop_
_entity_poly.entity_id
_entity_poly.type
_entity_poly.pdbx_seq_one_letter_code
_entity_poly.pdbx_strand_id
1 'polypeptide(L)'
;IVGSVGRYRDFTRTFLPRAGVSPERWARVDAVMNSLEGCPPIEVYKIGDVYFVRDGNHRVSVARANGLTHIEAYVTEIPTDVPLHMEDFERDQWIIKIERAEFLKETKLDEIRPGHGIEFTEPGRYQILLRHIQVHQYLRNLDLAREGSDHRLSWEE
;
A
#
# COMPACT_ATOMS: atom_id res chain seq x y z
N ILE A 1 8.18 -6.03 9.69
CA ILE A 1 7.37 -4.80 9.88
C ILE A 1 7.94 -3.69 9.01
N VAL A 2 7.16 -3.17 8.05
CA VAL A 2 7.62 -2.21 7.02
C VAL A 2 7.03 -0.79 7.17
N GLY A 3 6.03 -0.62 8.04
CA GLY A 3 5.41 0.68 8.23
C GLY A 3 4.31 0.69 9.29
N SER A 4 3.66 1.84 9.41
CA SER A 4 2.60 2.10 10.40
C SER A 4 1.36 2.64 9.70
N VAL A 5 0.18 2.30 10.22
CA VAL A 5 -1.10 2.84 9.75
C VAL A 5 -1.35 4.20 10.40
N GLY A 6 -1.51 5.24 9.58
CA GLY A 6 -2.00 6.56 10.03
C GLY A 6 -1.03 7.40 10.88
N ARG A 7 0.18 6.93 11.16
CA ARG A 7 1.18 7.60 12.05
C ARG A 7 2.44 8.10 11.33
N TYR A 8 2.37 8.34 10.02
CA TYR A 8 3.52 8.78 9.21
C TYR A 8 4.18 10.09 9.67
N ARG A 9 3.45 10.92 10.45
CA ARG A 9 3.96 12.17 11.03
C ARG A 9 4.78 11.94 12.31
N ASP A 10 4.49 10.88 13.06
CA ASP A 10 5.07 10.62 14.37
C ASP A 10 6.33 9.74 14.27
N PHE A 11 6.39 8.87 13.26
CA PHE A 11 7.49 7.92 13.07
C PHE A 11 7.97 7.84 11.61
N THR A 12 9.25 7.53 11.41
CA THR A 12 9.77 7.13 10.10
C THR A 12 9.30 5.71 9.74
N ARG A 13 9.48 5.29 8.48
CA ARG A 13 9.28 3.88 8.06
C ARG A 13 10.09 2.88 8.89
N THR A 14 11.20 3.34 9.47
CA THR A 14 12.06 2.54 10.35
C THR A 14 11.66 2.60 11.83
N PHE A 15 10.52 3.22 12.16
CA PHE A 15 10.02 3.42 13.52
C PHE A 15 10.94 4.29 14.39
N LEU A 16 11.74 5.14 13.76
CA LEU A 16 12.46 6.18 14.49
C LEU A 16 11.49 7.32 14.78
N PRO A 17 11.45 7.83 16.02
CA PRO A 17 10.61 8.95 16.37
C PRO A 17 11.00 10.19 15.54
N ARG A 18 10.00 10.83 14.91
CA ARG A 18 10.19 12.14 14.29
C ARG A 18 10.06 13.23 15.36
N ALA A 19 10.61 14.41 15.11
CA ALA A 19 10.62 15.53 16.06
C ALA A 19 9.18 15.82 16.57
N GLY A 20 8.90 15.48 17.83
CA GLY A 20 7.56 15.53 18.41
C GLY A 20 7.21 14.36 19.34
N VAL A 21 7.93 13.25 19.29
CA VAL A 21 7.74 12.14 20.25
C VAL A 21 8.31 12.51 21.62
N SER A 22 7.44 12.57 22.64
CA SER A 22 7.83 12.84 24.04
C SER A 22 8.89 11.83 24.51
N PRO A 23 10.10 12.30 24.88
CA PRO A 23 11.15 11.47 25.44
C PRO A 23 10.71 10.76 26.73
N GLU A 24 9.86 11.39 27.56
CA GLU A 24 9.37 10.77 28.79
C GLU A 24 8.47 9.57 28.54
N ARG A 25 7.68 9.61 27.45
CA ARG A 25 6.85 8.47 27.05
C ARG A 25 7.70 7.33 26.52
N TRP A 26 8.74 7.64 25.76
CA TRP A 26 9.68 6.66 25.24
C TRP A 26 10.43 5.93 26.38
N ALA A 27 10.99 6.68 27.32
CA ALA A 27 11.70 6.15 28.49
C ALA A 27 10.80 5.27 29.37
N ARG A 28 9.52 5.61 29.53
CA ARG A 28 8.55 4.77 30.26
C ARG A 28 8.31 3.43 29.56
N VAL A 29 8.16 3.42 28.23
CA VAL A 29 7.96 2.18 27.48
C VAL A 29 9.22 1.31 27.53
N ASP A 30 10.41 1.93 27.45
CA ASP A 30 11.68 1.23 27.60
C ASP A 30 11.85 0.58 28.98
N ALA A 31 11.50 1.28 30.06
CA ALA A 31 11.55 0.73 31.40
C ALA A 31 10.61 -0.48 31.59
N VAL A 32 9.41 -0.44 31.00
CA VAL A 32 8.44 -1.55 31.08
C VAL A 32 8.85 -2.73 30.20
N MET A 33 9.42 -2.49 29.01
CA MET A 33 9.94 -3.56 28.14
C MET A 33 11.08 -4.36 28.80
N ASN A 34 11.88 -3.71 29.66
CA ASN A 34 12.97 -4.33 30.39
C ASN A 34 12.56 -4.84 31.80
N SER A 35 11.29 -4.71 32.17
CA SER A 35 10.78 -5.21 33.45
C SER A 35 10.35 -6.67 33.37
N LEU A 36 10.17 -7.30 34.54
CA LEU A 36 9.63 -8.66 34.65
C LEU A 36 8.15 -8.76 34.25
N GLU A 37 7.42 -7.65 34.20
CA GLU A 37 6.00 -7.60 33.82
C GLU A 37 5.81 -7.69 32.30
N GLY A 38 6.85 -7.38 31.51
CA GLY A 38 6.78 -7.32 30.06
C GLY A 38 5.83 -6.23 29.55
N CYS A 39 5.63 -6.19 28.23
CA CYS A 39 4.68 -5.29 27.60
C CYS A 39 3.55 -6.08 26.94
N PRO A 40 2.34 -5.50 26.81
CA PRO A 40 1.29 -6.14 26.03
C PRO A 40 1.77 -6.39 24.58
N PRO A 41 1.19 -7.36 23.86
CA PRO A 41 1.44 -7.56 22.44
C PRO A 41 1.04 -6.34 21.60
N ILE A 42 1.71 -6.12 20.47
CA ILE A 42 1.34 -5.09 19.50
C ILE A 42 0.17 -5.55 18.62
N GLU A 43 -0.46 -4.64 17.88
CA GLU A 43 -1.45 -5.01 16.87
C GLU A 43 -0.91 -4.68 15.48
N VAL A 44 -0.96 -5.66 14.57
CA VAL A 44 -0.45 -5.51 13.20
C VAL A 44 -1.43 -6.03 12.16
N TYR A 45 -1.45 -5.37 11.01
CA TYR A 45 -2.01 -5.93 9.79
C TYR A 45 -0.93 -6.64 9.00
N LYS A 46 -1.25 -7.80 8.43
CA LYS A 46 -0.41 -8.52 7.47
C LYS A 46 -1.01 -8.39 6.08
N ILE A 47 -0.24 -7.91 5.11
CA ILE A 47 -0.62 -7.82 3.69
C ILE A 47 0.50 -8.47 2.89
N GLY A 48 0.21 -9.55 2.17
CA GLY A 48 1.24 -10.39 1.57
C GLY A 48 2.25 -10.85 2.62
N ASP A 49 3.54 -10.60 2.38
CA ASP A 49 4.63 -10.99 3.27
C ASP A 49 5.04 -9.92 4.30
N VAL A 50 4.32 -8.80 4.36
CA VAL A 50 4.70 -7.66 5.22
C VAL A 50 3.70 -7.34 6.31
N TYR A 51 4.19 -6.64 7.33
CA TYR A 51 3.43 -6.25 8.51
C TYR A 51 3.41 -4.73 8.67
N PHE A 52 2.22 -4.19 8.95
CA PHE A 52 1.97 -2.79 9.27
C PHE A 52 1.47 -2.67 10.70
N VAL A 53 2.07 -1.78 11.50
CA VAL A 53 1.66 -1.55 12.88
C VAL A 53 0.37 -0.72 12.91
N ARG A 54 -0.68 -1.30 13.49
CA ARG A 54 -1.93 -0.62 13.81
C ARG A 54 -1.83 0.06 15.18
N ASP A 55 -1.36 -0.68 16.18
CA ASP A 55 -1.09 -0.16 17.53
C ASP A 55 0.24 -0.69 18.09
N GLY A 56 0.89 0.11 18.94
CA GLY A 56 2.16 -0.27 19.57
C GLY A 56 3.40 0.32 18.92
N ASN A 57 3.29 1.40 18.14
CA ASN A 57 4.41 2.05 17.45
C ASN A 57 5.60 2.38 18.37
N HIS A 58 5.35 2.89 19.58
CA HIS A 58 6.41 3.16 20.56
C HIS A 58 7.11 1.88 21.03
N ARG A 59 6.36 0.78 21.24
CA ARG A 59 6.92 -0.52 21.64
C ARG A 59 7.82 -1.08 20.53
N VAL A 60 7.40 -0.97 19.27
CA VAL A 60 8.23 -1.35 18.11
C VAL A 60 9.49 -0.49 18.01
N SER A 61 9.37 0.82 18.27
CA SER A 61 10.51 1.74 18.28
C SER A 61 11.54 1.36 19.35
N VAL A 62 11.09 1.14 20.59
CA VAL A 62 11.92 0.70 21.72
C VAL A 62 12.55 -0.66 21.45
N ALA A 63 11.76 -1.63 20.98
CA ALA A 63 12.26 -2.97 20.67
C ALA A 63 13.39 -2.93 19.63
N ARG A 64 13.25 -2.10 18.58
CA ARG A 64 14.32 -1.89 17.58
C ARG A 64 15.55 -1.22 18.18
N ALA A 65 15.36 -0.18 19.01
CA ALA A 65 16.48 0.51 19.66
C ALA A 65 17.27 -0.42 20.59
N ASN A 66 16.58 -1.35 21.26
CA ASN A 66 17.18 -2.35 22.14
C ASN A 66 17.71 -3.59 21.40
N GLY A 67 17.64 -3.61 20.06
CA GLY A 67 18.13 -4.73 19.26
C GLY A 67 17.32 -6.03 19.40
N LEU A 68 16.08 -5.95 19.89
CA LEU A 68 15.21 -7.13 19.97
C LEU A 68 14.87 -7.63 18.57
N THR A 69 15.01 -8.94 18.37
CA THR A 69 14.74 -9.61 17.10
C THR A 69 13.27 -10.00 16.93
N HIS A 70 12.52 -10.09 18.03
CA HIS A 70 11.13 -10.53 18.07
C HIS A 70 10.31 -9.66 19.02
N ILE A 71 9.01 -9.53 18.73
CA ILE A 71 8.02 -8.86 19.58
C ILE A 71 6.68 -9.57 19.41
N GLU A 72 5.96 -9.78 20.50
CA GLU A 72 4.64 -10.42 20.46
C GLU A 72 3.60 -9.53 19.79
N ALA A 73 2.72 -10.11 18.98
CA ALA A 73 1.73 -9.37 18.20
C ALA A 73 0.42 -10.14 18.00
N TYR A 74 -0.70 -9.41 18.04
CA TYR A 74 -1.95 -9.84 17.43
C TYR A 74 -1.94 -9.48 15.94
N VAL A 75 -2.12 -10.49 15.09
CA VAL A 75 -2.03 -10.35 13.63
C VAL A 75 -3.42 -10.43 13.02
N THR A 76 -3.82 -9.39 12.30
CA THR A 76 -4.99 -9.41 11.41
C THR A 76 -4.50 -9.52 9.98
N GLU A 77 -4.77 -10.65 9.33
CA GLU A 77 -4.43 -10.85 7.92
C GLU A 77 -5.44 -10.17 7.01
N ILE A 78 -4.93 -9.38 6.06
CA ILE A 78 -5.72 -8.73 5.02
C ILE A 78 -5.40 -9.43 3.70
N PRO A 79 -6.35 -10.15 3.09
CA PRO A 79 -6.11 -10.83 1.81
C PRO A 79 -5.86 -9.80 0.71
N THR A 80 -4.98 -10.16 -0.23
CA THR A 80 -4.71 -9.38 -1.44
C THR A 80 -4.58 -10.33 -2.63
N ASP A 81 -5.23 -9.96 -3.74
CA ASP A 81 -5.13 -10.70 -5.00
C ASP A 81 -3.83 -10.36 -5.75
N VAL A 82 -3.05 -9.40 -5.24
CA VAL A 82 -1.79 -8.95 -5.81
C VAL A 82 -0.63 -9.61 -5.06
N PRO A 83 0.30 -10.30 -5.74
CA PRO A 83 1.47 -10.88 -5.09
C PRO A 83 2.43 -9.77 -4.63
N LEU A 84 2.40 -9.50 -3.32
CA LEU A 84 3.19 -8.45 -2.66
C LEU A 84 4.22 -9.08 -1.72
N HIS A 85 5.49 -8.84 -2.03
CA HIS A 85 6.65 -9.29 -1.27
C HIS A 85 7.31 -8.12 -0.53
N MET A 86 8.18 -8.43 0.43
CA MET A 86 8.88 -7.43 1.24
C MET A 86 9.66 -6.41 0.39
N GLU A 87 10.32 -6.87 -0.67
CA GLU A 87 11.14 -6.05 -1.56
C GLU A 87 10.33 -4.98 -2.32
N ASP A 88 9.03 -5.23 -2.53
CA ASP A 88 8.14 -4.30 -3.24
C ASP A 88 7.88 -3.05 -2.40
N PHE A 89 7.85 -3.18 -1.07
CA PHE A 89 7.60 -2.06 -0.17
C PHE A 89 8.81 -1.14 -0.03
N GLU A 90 10.04 -1.65 -0.15
CA GLU A 90 11.27 -0.85 -0.05
C GLU A 90 11.42 0.19 -1.17
N ARG A 91 10.88 -0.06 -2.36
CA ARG A 91 10.99 0.82 -3.53
C ARG A 91 9.65 1.35 -4.03
N ASP A 92 8.63 1.31 -3.17
CA ASP A 92 7.25 1.70 -3.47
C ASP A 92 6.66 1.00 -4.71
N GLN A 93 7.24 -0.14 -5.13
CA GLN A 93 6.80 -0.96 -6.27
C GLN A 93 5.43 -1.58 -6.01
N TRP A 94 5.07 -1.80 -4.75
CA TRP A 94 3.75 -2.28 -4.37
C TRP A 94 2.62 -1.37 -4.87
N ILE A 95 2.86 -0.06 -4.97
CA ILE A 95 1.87 0.90 -5.51
C ILE A 95 1.64 0.61 -6.99
N ILE A 96 2.71 0.46 -7.77
CA ILE A 96 2.64 0.14 -9.21
C ILE A 96 1.91 -1.18 -9.44
N LYS A 97 2.19 -2.21 -8.63
CA LYS A 97 1.52 -3.51 -8.73
C LYS A 97 0.02 -3.42 -8.46
N ILE A 98 -0.39 -2.66 -7.45
CA ILE A 98 -1.81 -2.45 -7.13
C ILE A 98 -2.49 -1.68 -8.27
N GLU A 99 -1.91 -0.56 -8.70
CA GLU A 99 -2.47 0.25 -9.79
C GLU A 99 -2.61 -0.55 -11.08
N ARG A 100 -1.61 -1.39 -11.41
CA ARG A 100 -1.67 -2.29 -12.56
C ARG A 100 -2.84 -3.27 -12.44
N ALA A 101 -2.99 -3.92 -11.28
CA ALA A 101 -4.05 -4.89 -11.06
C ALA A 101 -5.44 -4.25 -11.18
N GLU A 102 -5.62 -3.05 -10.60
CA GLU A 102 -6.86 -2.26 -10.73
C GLU A 102 -7.13 -1.89 -12.19
N PHE A 103 -6.11 -1.38 -12.90
CA PHE A 103 -6.22 -1.01 -14.31
C PHE A 103 -6.63 -2.19 -15.19
N LEU A 104 -5.98 -3.35 -15.03
CA LEU A 104 -6.28 -4.55 -15.80
C LEU A 104 -7.68 -5.08 -15.49
N LYS A 105 -8.11 -5.02 -14.23
CA LYS A 105 -9.46 -5.41 -13.81
C LYS A 105 -10.53 -4.50 -14.41
N GLU A 106 -10.29 -3.19 -14.49
CA GLU A 106 -11.25 -2.23 -15.05
C GLU A 106 -11.31 -2.32 -16.58
N THR A 107 -10.15 -2.42 -17.23
CA THR A 107 -10.05 -2.35 -18.70
C THR A 107 -10.16 -3.71 -19.38
N LYS A 108 -9.99 -4.81 -18.65
CA LYS A 108 -9.83 -6.18 -19.19
C LYS A 108 -8.77 -6.27 -20.30
N LEU A 109 -7.77 -5.40 -20.28
CA LEU A 109 -6.83 -5.26 -21.39
C LEU A 109 -6.07 -6.55 -21.69
N ASP A 110 -5.76 -7.36 -20.68
CA ASP A 110 -5.11 -8.66 -20.83
C ASP A 110 -5.98 -9.69 -21.59
N GLU A 111 -7.30 -9.56 -21.53
CA GLU A 111 -8.24 -10.42 -22.25
C GLU A 111 -8.44 -9.94 -23.70
N ILE A 112 -8.62 -8.63 -23.86
CA ILE A 112 -8.92 -8.01 -25.16
C ILE A 112 -7.69 -8.00 -26.06
N ARG A 113 -6.51 -7.71 -25.48
CA ARG A 113 -5.24 -7.68 -26.17
C ARG A 113 -4.15 -8.38 -25.35
N PRO A 114 -4.11 -9.72 -25.38
CA PRO A 114 -3.03 -10.48 -24.76
C PRO A 114 -1.67 -10.02 -25.29
N GLY A 115 -0.69 -9.89 -24.40
CA GLY A 115 0.67 -9.46 -24.78
C GLY A 115 0.79 -7.96 -25.11
N HIS A 116 -0.11 -7.11 -24.60
CA HIS A 116 -0.07 -5.66 -24.81
C HIS A 116 1.23 -4.99 -24.35
N GLY A 117 1.99 -5.59 -23.43
CA GLY A 117 3.32 -5.12 -23.00
C GLY A 117 3.33 -3.78 -22.26
N ILE A 118 2.20 -3.35 -21.70
CA ILE A 118 2.09 -2.08 -20.96
C ILE A 118 2.54 -2.33 -19.52
N GLU A 119 3.75 -1.89 -19.25
CA GLU A 119 4.35 -1.87 -17.92
C GLU A 119 4.84 -0.46 -17.62
N PHE A 120 4.51 0.03 -16.43
CA PHE A 120 5.01 1.31 -15.94
C PHE A 120 6.00 1.07 -14.79
N THR A 121 6.97 1.96 -14.70
CA THR A 121 8.02 1.93 -13.66
C THR A 121 7.83 3.00 -12.59
N GLU A 122 6.77 3.80 -12.71
CA GLU A 122 6.44 4.91 -11.81
C GLU A 122 4.99 4.82 -11.35
N PRO A 123 4.70 5.09 -10.07
CA PRO A 123 3.33 5.22 -9.56
C PRO A 123 2.52 6.30 -10.27
N GLY A 124 1.20 6.13 -10.33
CA GLY A 124 0.22 7.04 -10.92
C GLY A 124 0.07 6.92 -12.44
N ARG A 125 0.97 6.23 -13.14
CA ARG A 125 0.96 6.17 -14.61
C ARG A 125 -0.23 5.40 -15.17
N TYR A 126 -0.67 4.33 -14.50
CA TYR A 126 -1.86 3.59 -14.91
C TYR A 126 -3.14 4.44 -14.81
N GLN A 127 -3.27 5.27 -13.77
CA GLN A 127 -4.41 6.18 -13.63
C GLN A 127 -4.44 7.25 -14.73
N ILE A 128 -3.27 7.78 -15.11
CA ILE A 128 -3.17 8.73 -16.23
C ILE A 128 -3.58 8.06 -17.53
N LEU A 129 -3.08 6.85 -17.80
CA LEU A 129 -3.44 6.08 -18.99
C LEU A 129 -4.96 5.82 -19.04
N LEU A 130 -5.55 5.36 -17.94
CA LEU A 130 -6.98 5.14 -17.83
C LEU A 130 -7.78 6.39 -18.18
N ARG A 131 -7.38 7.55 -17.63
CA ARG A 131 -8.01 8.83 -17.95
C ARG A 131 -7.89 9.18 -19.43
N HIS A 132 -6.74 8.95 -20.06
CA HIS A 132 -6.58 9.17 -21.49
C HIS A 132 -7.52 8.30 -22.32
N ILE A 133 -7.67 7.02 -21.96
CA ILE A 133 -8.59 6.12 -22.66
C ILE A 133 -10.04 6.59 -22.49
N GLN A 134 -10.46 6.92 -21.26
CA GLN A 134 -11.81 7.41 -20.98
C GLN A 134 -12.14 8.70 -21.75
N VAL A 135 -11.19 9.66 -21.82
CA VAL A 135 -11.38 10.88 -22.61
C VAL A 135 -11.53 10.56 -24.10
N HIS A 136 -10.71 9.66 -24.64
CA HIS A 136 -10.80 9.27 -26.04
C HIS A 136 -12.12 8.55 -26.36
N GLN A 137 -12.56 7.63 -25.49
CA GLN A 137 -13.85 6.95 -25.58
C GLN A 137 -15.01 7.95 -25.56
N TYR A 138 -14.96 8.96 -24.70
CA TYR A 138 -15.96 10.03 -24.65
C TYR A 138 -16.02 10.82 -25.97
N LEU A 139 -14.87 11.27 -26.48
CA LEU A 139 -14.80 12.02 -27.74
C LEU A 139 -15.31 11.18 -28.92
N ARG A 140 -14.91 9.90 -29.00
CA ARG A 140 -15.35 9.01 -30.08
C ARG A 140 -16.86 8.75 -30.03
N ASN A 141 -17.43 8.61 -28.84
CA ASN A 141 -18.88 8.51 -28.66
C ASN A 141 -19.64 9.78 -29.10
N LEU A 142 -19.05 10.97 -28.90
CA LEU A 142 -19.64 12.20 -29.43
C LEU A 142 -19.64 12.23 -30.96
N ASP A 143 -18.57 11.76 -31.59
CA ASP A 143 -18.49 11.70 -33.05
C ASP A 143 -19.47 10.68 -33.62
N LEU A 144 -19.60 9.50 -33.01
CA LEU A 144 -20.63 8.51 -33.38
C LEU A 144 -22.05 9.07 -33.28
N ALA A 145 -22.35 9.80 -32.21
CA ALA A 145 -23.66 10.44 -32.03
C ALA A 145 -23.93 11.51 -33.10
N ARG A 146 -22.90 12.28 -33.52
CA ARG A 146 -23.01 13.24 -34.64
C ARG A 146 -23.23 12.55 -35.99
N GLU A 147 -22.68 11.36 -36.17
CA GLU A 147 -22.89 10.50 -37.33
C GLU A 147 -24.27 9.78 -37.31
N GLY A 148 -25.07 9.98 -36.25
CA GLY A 148 -26.41 9.41 -36.11
C GLY A 148 -26.44 7.98 -35.55
N SER A 149 -25.34 7.52 -34.96
CA SER A 149 -25.27 6.21 -34.28
C SER A 149 -25.73 6.32 -32.82
N ASP A 150 -26.65 5.45 -32.41
CA ASP A 150 -27.06 5.27 -31.00
C ASP A 150 -26.11 4.34 -30.21
N HIS A 151 -25.13 3.74 -30.89
CA HIS A 151 -24.15 2.85 -30.27
C HIS A 151 -23.07 3.65 -29.52
N ARG A 152 -22.77 3.22 -28.29
CA ARG A 152 -21.68 3.77 -27.46
C ARG A 152 -20.63 2.70 -27.25
N LEU A 153 -19.38 3.07 -27.52
CA LEU A 153 -18.22 2.21 -27.29
C LEU A 153 -18.15 1.80 -25.84
N SER A 154 -17.99 0.50 -25.62
CA SER A 154 -17.63 -0.12 -24.35
C SER A 154 -16.13 -0.41 -24.28
N TRP A 155 -15.64 -0.96 -23.16
CA TRP A 155 -14.24 -1.39 -23.06
C TRP A 155 -13.91 -2.56 -23.99
N GLU A 156 -14.91 -3.35 -24.38
CA GLU A 156 -14.75 -4.61 -25.12
C GLU A 156 -14.65 -4.40 -26.65
N GLU A 157 -14.75 -3.16 -27.12
CA GLU A 157 -14.80 -2.73 -28.53
C GLU A 157 -13.64 -1.81 -28.91
#